data_AF-A0A2I0XCN0-F1
#
_entry.id   AF-A0A2I0XCN0-F1
#
_cell.length_a   1.000
_cell.length_b   1.000
_cell.length_c   1.000
_cell.angle_alpha   90.00
_cell.angle_beta   90.00
_cell.angle_gamma   90.00
#
_symmetry.space_group_name_H-M   'P 1'
#
loop_
_entity.id
_entity.type
_entity.pdbx_description
1 polymer ?
#
loop_
_entity_poly.entity_id
_entity_poly.type
_entity_poly.pdbx_seq_one_letter_code
_entity_poly.pdbx_strand_id
1 'polypeptide(L)'
;MAPPAMEEIRRAQRAEGPATVLAIGTSTPPNALYQADYPDYYFRITKSEHLTELKEKFKRMCDKSMIRKRYMYLTEEILKENPNICAFMAPSLDARQDIVVTEVPKLAKEASARAIKEWGQPKSRITHLIFCTTSGVDMPGADYQLTRLLGLRPSVNRIMLYQQGCFAGGTVLRLAKDLAENNAGARVLVVCSEITAVTFRGPSESHLDSLVGQALFGDGAAAIIVGSDPDLTTERPLFQLVSASQTILPESEGAIDGHLREMGLTFHLLKDVPGLISKNIQKSLVEAFKPLGIHDWNSIFWIAHPGGPAILDQVEIKLGLKEEKLASSRNVLAEYGNMSSACVLFILDEMRRRSAEAGQATTGEGLEWGVLFGFGPGLTVETVVLRSVPIAGAV
;
A
#
# COMPACT_ATOMS: atom_id res chain seq x y z
N MET A 1 27.60 -5.23 42.08
CA MET A 1 26.64 -4.17 41.69
C MET A 1 25.26 -4.77 41.74
N ALA A 2 24.29 -4.08 42.36
CA ALA A 2 22.90 -4.49 42.27
C ALA A 2 22.41 -4.31 40.82
N PRO A 3 21.53 -5.18 40.31
CA PRO A 3 20.91 -4.97 39.01
C PRO A 3 20.12 -3.64 39.00
N PRO A 4 20.07 -2.94 37.85
CA PRO A 4 19.33 -1.68 37.73
C PRO A 4 17.84 -1.89 38.02
N ALA A 5 17.15 -0.82 38.43
CA ALA A 5 15.73 -0.88 38.71
C ALA A 5 14.95 -1.20 37.41
N MET A 6 13.84 -1.95 37.52
CA MET A 6 13.03 -2.34 36.35
C MET A 6 12.58 -1.14 35.51
N GLU A 7 12.31 0.00 36.15
CA GLU A 7 11.93 1.24 35.47
C GLU A 7 13.08 1.82 34.63
N GLU A 8 14.30 1.79 35.16
CA GLU A 8 15.50 2.23 34.45
C GLU A 8 15.78 1.33 33.23
N ILE A 9 15.62 0.01 33.40
CA ILE A 9 15.74 -0.96 32.31
C ILE A 9 14.73 -0.64 31.20
N ARG A 10 13.45 -0.44 31.56
CA ARG A 10 12.40 -0.14 30.58
C ARG A 10 12.63 1.19 29.86
N ARG A 11 13.08 2.21 30.57
CA ARG A 11 13.38 3.51 29.98
C ARG A 11 14.56 3.41 29.00
N ALA A 12 15.63 2.70 29.36
CA ALA A 12 16.79 2.49 28.50
C ALA A 12 16.50 1.60 27.28
N GLN A 13 15.45 0.78 27.33
CA GLN A 13 15.03 -0.08 26.22
C GLN A 13 14.20 0.64 25.16
N ARG A 14 13.68 1.84 25.43
CA ARG A 14 12.79 2.59 24.52
C ARG A 14 13.53 3.75 23.85
N ALA A 15 13.06 4.14 22.68
CA ALA A 15 13.48 5.37 22.04
C ALA A 15 12.82 6.59 22.71
N GLU A 16 13.36 7.79 22.47
CA GLU A 16 12.82 9.03 23.05
C GLU A 16 11.88 9.77 22.09
N GLY A 17 12.28 9.89 20.82
CA GLY A 17 11.56 10.60 19.78
C GLY A 17 10.52 9.77 19.03
N PRO A 18 9.67 10.43 18.22
CA PRO A 18 8.67 9.75 17.41
C PRO A 18 9.32 8.86 16.34
N ALA A 19 8.62 7.82 15.92
CA ALA A 19 9.01 7.04 14.77
C ALA A 19 9.03 7.93 13.52
N THR A 20 10.09 7.83 12.74
CA THR A 20 10.26 8.60 11.50
C THR A 20 10.51 7.69 10.31
N VAL A 21 9.96 8.06 9.15
CA VAL A 21 10.30 7.44 7.87
C VAL A 21 11.65 8.01 7.42
N LEU A 22 12.64 7.15 7.24
CA LEU A 22 14.03 7.53 6.94
C LEU A 22 14.42 7.31 5.48
N ALA A 23 13.70 6.45 4.77
CA ALA A 23 13.92 6.16 3.36
C ALA A 23 12.70 5.44 2.76
N ILE A 24 12.52 5.57 1.45
CA ILE A 24 11.43 4.94 0.71
C ILE A 24 11.96 4.36 -0.61
N GLY A 25 11.66 3.11 -0.90
CA GLY A 25 12.01 2.46 -2.15
C GLY A 25 10.78 1.81 -2.77
N THR A 26 10.60 2.01 -4.07
CA THR A 26 9.46 1.48 -4.84
C THR A 26 9.97 0.65 -6.02
N SER A 27 9.24 -0.40 -6.38
CA SER A 27 9.52 -1.25 -7.55
C SER A 27 8.24 -1.81 -8.15
N THR A 28 8.27 -2.04 -9.46
CA THR A 28 7.18 -2.65 -10.23
C THR A 28 7.75 -3.74 -11.14
N PRO A 29 6.96 -4.73 -11.57
CA PRO A 29 7.36 -5.62 -12.64
C PRO A 29 7.65 -4.85 -13.94
N PRO A 30 8.42 -5.44 -14.88
CA PRO A 30 8.84 -4.74 -16.10
C PRO A 30 7.72 -4.58 -17.14
N ASN A 31 6.74 -5.48 -17.15
CA ASN A 31 5.66 -5.47 -18.14
C ASN A 31 4.62 -4.40 -17.80
N ALA A 32 4.59 -3.34 -18.61
CA ALA A 32 3.63 -2.25 -18.50
C ALA A 32 2.49 -2.42 -19.51
N LEU A 33 1.25 -2.42 -19.02
CA LEU A 33 0.04 -2.49 -19.83
C LEU A 33 -0.69 -1.15 -19.75
N TYR A 34 -0.95 -0.55 -20.91
CA TYR A 34 -1.71 0.69 -21.00
C TYR A 34 -3.20 0.39 -20.90
N GLN A 35 -3.91 1.20 -20.12
CA GLN A 35 -5.31 0.98 -19.80
C GLN A 35 -6.21 1.08 -21.04
N ALA A 36 -5.82 1.90 -22.02
CA ALA A 36 -6.53 2.06 -23.29
C ALA A 36 -6.56 0.76 -24.12
N ASP A 37 -5.48 -0.04 -24.05
CA ASP A 37 -5.33 -1.30 -24.81
C ASP A 37 -5.78 -2.52 -23.99
N TYR A 38 -5.95 -2.35 -22.68
CA TYR A 38 -6.22 -3.45 -21.75
C TYR A 38 -7.51 -4.23 -22.06
N PRO A 39 -8.65 -3.62 -22.45
CA PRO A 39 -9.85 -4.36 -22.80
C PRO A 39 -9.63 -5.36 -23.95
N ASP A 40 -8.86 -4.97 -24.97
CA ASP A 40 -8.56 -5.84 -26.11
C ASP A 40 -7.61 -6.96 -25.70
N TYR A 41 -6.54 -6.62 -24.97
CA TYR A 41 -5.60 -7.59 -24.41
C TYR A 41 -6.32 -8.62 -23.52
N TYR A 42 -7.09 -8.15 -22.53
CA TYR A 42 -7.73 -8.98 -21.52
C TYR A 42 -8.77 -9.92 -22.13
N PHE A 43 -9.64 -9.44 -23.02
CA PHE A 43 -10.64 -10.30 -23.66
C PHE A 43 -10.02 -11.29 -24.65
N ARG A 44 -8.90 -10.95 -25.29
CA ARG A 44 -8.15 -11.88 -26.15
C ARG A 44 -7.49 -12.99 -25.34
N ILE A 45 -6.69 -12.64 -24.32
CA ILE A 45 -5.92 -13.63 -23.55
C ILE A 45 -6.82 -14.56 -22.72
N THR A 46 -8.00 -14.09 -22.32
CA THR A 46 -9.03 -14.88 -21.65
C THR A 46 -9.99 -15.59 -22.61
N LYS A 47 -9.73 -15.58 -23.92
CA LYS A 47 -10.55 -16.22 -24.97
C LYS A 47 -12.03 -15.82 -24.93
N SER A 48 -12.28 -14.57 -24.57
CA SER A 48 -13.60 -14.00 -24.29
C SER A 48 -14.08 -13.00 -25.36
N GLU A 49 -13.41 -12.91 -26.51
CA GLU A 49 -13.74 -11.94 -27.58
C GLU A 49 -15.18 -12.08 -28.12
N HIS A 50 -15.78 -13.26 -27.99
CA HIS A 50 -17.18 -13.52 -28.33
C HIS A 50 -18.19 -12.80 -27.41
N LEU A 51 -17.78 -12.37 -26.22
CA LEU A 51 -18.60 -11.64 -25.24
C LEU A 51 -18.55 -10.12 -25.52
N THR A 52 -19.05 -9.70 -26.68
CA THR A 52 -18.92 -8.32 -27.19
C THR A 52 -19.53 -7.28 -26.25
N GLU A 53 -20.73 -7.50 -25.74
CA GLU A 53 -21.39 -6.57 -24.81
C GLU A 53 -20.63 -6.41 -23.48
N LEU A 54 -20.08 -7.52 -22.97
CA LEU A 54 -19.28 -7.51 -21.74
C LEU A 54 -17.96 -6.79 -21.95
N LYS A 55 -17.34 -6.94 -23.13
CA LYS A 55 -16.14 -6.19 -23.54
C LYS A 55 -16.39 -4.70 -23.58
N GLU A 56 -17.52 -4.25 -24.13
CA GLU A 56 -17.89 -2.84 -24.13
C GLU A 56 -18.13 -2.29 -22.71
N LYS A 57 -18.78 -3.08 -21.85
CA LYS A 57 -18.94 -2.72 -20.42
C LYS A 57 -17.59 -2.57 -19.75
N PHE A 58 -16.68 -3.51 -19.95
CA PHE A 58 -15.34 -3.49 -19.39
C PHE A 58 -14.49 -2.34 -19.92
N LYS A 59 -14.60 -2.02 -21.22
CA LYS A 59 -13.96 -0.84 -21.82
C LYS A 59 -14.39 0.44 -21.12
N ARG A 60 -15.70 0.64 -20.91
CA ARG A 60 -16.22 1.80 -20.15
C ARG A 60 -15.71 1.85 -18.71
N MET A 61 -15.51 0.71 -18.05
CA MET A 61 -14.90 0.65 -16.72
C MET A 61 -13.43 1.09 -16.76
N CYS A 62 -12.68 0.63 -17.76
CA CYS A 62 -11.28 1.04 -17.98
C CYS A 62 -11.17 2.55 -18.27
N ASP A 63 -12.00 3.09 -19.17
CA ASP A 63 -12.00 4.51 -19.52
C ASP A 63 -12.30 5.41 -18.31
N LYS A 64 -13.20 4.95 -17.41
CA LYS A 64 -13.58 5.68 -16.19
C LYS A 64 -12.70 5.38 -14.98
N SER A 65 -11.71 4.49 -15.12
CA SER A 65 -10.85 4.09 -13.99
C SER A 65 -9.87 5.18 -13.55
N MET A 66 -9.64 6.20 -14.40
CA MET A 66 -8.59 7.21 -14.24
C MET A 66 -7.18 6.62 -14.19
N ILE A 67 -7.02 5.36 -14.61
CA ILE A 67 -5.74 4.66 -14.75
C ILE A 67 -5.23 4.87 -16.17
N ARG A 68 -3.97 5.26 -16.32
CA ARG A 68 -3.29 5.37 -17.62
C ARG A 68 -2.57 4.08 -17.97
N LYS A 69 -1.87 3.49 -17.01
CA LYS A 69 -1.14 2.22 -17.17
C LYS A 69 -1.04 1.48 -15.84
N ARG A 70 -0.73 0.19 -15.93
CA ARG A 70 -0.42 -0.68 -14.79
C ARG A 70 0.78 -1.54 -15.12
N TYR A 71 1.47 -2.01 -14.09
CA TYR A 71 2.52 -3.00 -14.23
C TYR A 71 1.97 -4.35 -13.78
N MET A 72 2.25 -5.41 -14.52
CA MET A 72 1.74 -6.75 -14.21
C MET A 72 2.85 -7.77 -14.45
N TYR A 73 3.14 -8.60 -13.46
CA TYR A 73 4.06 -9.73 -13.61
C TYR A 73 3.52 -10.75 -14.63
N LEU A 74 2.20 -10.97 -14.64
CA LEU A 74 1.54 -11.82 -15.62
C LEU A 74 1.73 -11.23 -17.03
N THR A 75 2.40 -11.99 -17.89
CA THR A 75 2.56 -11.71 -19.31
C THR A 75 1.65 -12.60 -20.15
N GLU A 76 1.52 -12.31 -21.45
CA GLU A 76 0.78 -13.18 -22.37
C GLU A 76 1.37 -14.60 -22.43
N GLU A 77 2.68 -14.74 -22.29
CA GLU A 77 3.38 -16.03 -22.25
C GLU A 77 2.98 -16.86 -21.02
N ILE A 78 3.10 -16.27 -19.82
CA ILE A 78 2.72 -16.94 -18.56
C ILE A 78 1.25 -17.35 -18.59
N LEU A 79 0.37 -16.49 -19.11
CA LEU A 79 -1.07 -16.78 -19.19
C LEU A 79 -1.41 -17.87 -20.21
N LYS A 80 -0.65 -17.99 -21.31
CA LYS A 80 -0.81 -19.09 -22.28
C LYS A 80 -0.37 -20.43 -21.70
N GLU A 81 0.68 -20.44 -20.89
CA GLU A 81 1.16 -21.64 -20.19
C GLU A 81 0.23 -22.05 -19.03
N ASN A 82 -0.52 -21.09 -18.47
CA ASN A 82 -1.42 -21.30 -17.33
C ASN A 82 -2.90 -21.01 -17.69
N PRO A 83 -3.52 -21.77 -18.61
CA PRO A 83 -4.86 -21.45 -19.12
C PRO A 83 -5.96 -21.42 -18.04
N ASN A 84 -5.79 -22.16 -16.94
CA ASN A 84 -6.76 -22.13 -15.83
C ASN A 84 -6.77 -20.80 -15.08
N ILE A 85 -5.66 -20.04 -15.09
CA ILE A 85 -5.62 -18.67 -14.53
C ILE A 85 -6.51 -17.73 -15.35
N CYS A 86 -6.62 -17.97 -16.66
CA CYS A 86 -7.48 -17.20 -17.57
C CYS A 86 -8.96 -17.58 -17.52
N ALA A 87 -9.30 -18.76 -16.99
CA ALA A 87 -10.68 -19.16 -16.79
C ALA A 87 -11.30 -18.41 -15.59
N PHE A 88 -12.63 -18.27 -15.58
CA PHE A 88 -13.31 -17.52 -14.52
C PHE A 88 -13.23 -18.23 -13.15
N MET A 89 -13.53 -19.53 -13.10
CA MET A 89 -13.64 -20.32 -11.85
C MET A 89 -12.88 -21.65 -11.89
N ALA A 90 -12.02 -21.89 -12.88
CA ALA A 90 -11.26 -23.13 -12.94
C ALA A 90 -10.25 -23.20 -11.77
N PRO A 91 -10.03 -24.41 -11.19
CA PRO A 91 -8.99 -24.61 -10.19
C PRO A 91 -7.63 -24.14 -10.73
N SER A 92 -7.04 -23.19 -10.03
CA SER A 92 -5.81 -22.50 -10.44
C SER A 92 -4.96 -22.05 -9.25
N LEU A 93 -5.38 -22.33 -8.01
CA LEU A 93 -4.69 -21.87 -6.80
C LEU A 93 -3.22 -22.32 -6.78
N ASP A 94 -2.92 -23.58 -7.08
CA ASP A 94 -1.55 -24.11 -7.06
C ASP A 94 -0.63 -23.36 -8.04
N ALA A 95 -1.06 -23.19 -9.30
CA ALA A 95 -0.30 -22.44 -10.31
C ALA A 95 -0.08 -20.98 -9.91
N ARG A 96 -1.09 -20.35 -9.27
CA ARG A 96 -0.98 -18.98 -8.76
C ARG A 96 0.01 -18.91 -7.60
N GLN A 97 -0.03 -19.89 -6.70
CA GLN A 97 0.86 -20.01 -5.55
C GLN A 97 2.31 -20.18 -6.01
N ASP A 98 2.59 -21.10 -6.94
CA ASP A 98 3.93 -21.33 -7.49
C ASP A 98 4.57 -20.04 -8.05
N ILE A 99 3.75 -19.20 -8.69
CA ILE A 99 4.17 -17.87 -9.15
C ILE A 99 4.46 -16.94 -7.96
N VAL A 100 3.48 -16.69 -7.09
CA VAL A 100 3.58 -15.60 -6.11
C VAL A 100 4.55 -15.90 -4.97
N VAL A 101 4.72 -17.17 -4.55
CA VAL A 101 5.68 -17.52 -3.49
C VAL A 101 7.12 -17.18 -3.87
N THR A 102 7.41 -17.18 -5.17
CA THR A 102 8.73 -16.81 -5.72
C THR A 102 8.82 -15.32 -6.01
N GLU A 103 7.81 -14.74 -6.65
CA GLU A 103 7.91 -13.41 -7.24
C GLU A 103 7.60 -12.27 -6.26
N VAL A 104 6.73 -12.51 -5.28
CA VAL A 104 6.44 -11.50 -4.23
C VAL A 104 7.71 -11.15 -3.43
N PRO A 105 8.52 -12.11 -2.92
CA PRO A 105 9.78 -11.79 -2.26
C PRO A 105 10.82 -11.13 -3.18
N LYS A 106 10.85 -11.45 -4.48
CA LYS A 106 11.77 -10.83 -5.45
C LYS A 106 11.42 -9.36 -5.68
N LEU A 107 10.15 -9.05 -5.92
CA LEU A 107 9.69 -7.67 -6.08
C LEU A 107 9.93 -6.86 -4.79
N ALA A 108 9.62 -7.45 -3.63
CA ALA A 108 9.93 -6.88 -2.32
C ALA A 108 11.43 -6.60 -2.12
N LYS A 109 12.32 -7.48 -2.60
CA LYS A 109 13.78 -7.30 -2.53
C LYS A 109 14.22 -6.07 -3.32
N GLU A 110 13.65 -5.82 -4.49
CA GLU A 110 14.00 -4.65 -5.30
C GLU A 110 13.61 -3.34 -4.62
N ALA A 111 12.37 -3.22 -4.14
CA ALA A 111 11.92 -2.07 -3.35
C ALA A 111 12.80 -1.87 -2.10
N SER A 112 13.06 -2.95 -1.36
CA SER A 112 13.88 -2.91 -0.14
C SER A 112 15.31 -2.49 -0.42
N ALA A 113 15.92 -2.97 -1.51
CA ALA A 113 17.27 -2.58 -1.90
C ALA A 113 17.36 -1.09 -2.22
N ARG A 114 16.31 -0.50 -2.85
CA ARG A 114 16.23 0.94 -3.11
C ARG A 114 16.09 1.74 -1.81
N ALA A 115 15.21 1.31 -0.90
CA ALA A 115 15.03 1.96 0.41
C ALA A 115 16.33 1.89 1.24
N ILE A 116 17.00 0.74 1.29
CA ILE A 116 18.27 0.58 2.00
C ILE A 116 19.37 1.43 1.37
N LYS A 117 19.41 1.52 0.04
CA LYS A 117 20.37 2.37 -0.67
C LYS A 117 20.16 3.84 -0.34
N GLU A 118 18.91 4.32 -0.34
CA GLU A 118 18.60 5.69 0.07
C GLU A 118 18.95 5.96 1.53
N TRP A 119 18.61 5.02 2.42
CA TRP A 119 18.94 5.13 3.85
C TRP A 119 20.45 5.22 4.10
N GLY A 120 21.27 4.62 3.24
CA GLY A 120 22.73 4.76 3.24
C GLY A 120 23.44 4.04 4.38
N GLN A 121 22.71 3.31 5.25
CA GLN A 121 23.28 2.56 6.36
C GLN A 121 23.48 1.07 6.04
N PRO A 122 24.37 0.36 6.76
CA PRO A 122 24.51 -1.07 6.60
C PRO A 122 23.20 -1.81 6.93
N LYS A 123 22.74 -2.68 6.04
CA LYS A 123 21.55 -3.55 6.26
C LYS A 123 21.60 -4.36 7.56
N SER A 124 22.79 -4.59 8.12
CA SER A 124 22.96 -5.23 9.43
C SER A 124 22.39 -4.42 10.59
N ARG A 125 22.11 -3.13 10.41
CA ARG A 125 21.46 -2.28 11.42
C ARG A 125 19.93 -2.44 11.43
N ILE A 126 19.34 -3.11 10.43
CA ILE A 126 17.90 -3.44 10.44
C ILE A 126 17.64 -4.46 11.55
N THR A 127 16.78 -4.10 12.50
CA THR A 127 16.44 -4.93 13.67
C THR A 127 15.11 -5.66 13.51
N HIS A 128 14.19 -5.10 12.73
CA HIS A 128 12.86 -5.66 12.51
C HIS A 128 12.51 -5.66 11.01
N LEU A 129 11.68 -6.63 10.62
CA LEU A 129 11.06 -6.72 9.30
C LEU A 129 9.55 -6.87 9.48
N ILE A 130 8.77 -5.94 8.93
CA ILE A 130 7.34 -6.11 8.72
C ILE A 130 7.11 -6.36 7.23
N PHE A 131 6.50 -7.49 6.89
CA PHE A 131 6.17 -7.81 5.50
C PHE A 131 4.66 -7.97 5.37
N CYS A 132 4.08 -7.30 4.38
CA CYS A 132 2.66 -7.37 4.05
C CYS A 132 2.47 -7.82 2.61
N THR A 133 1.55 -8.76 2.40
CA THR A 133 1.05 -9.11 1.07
C THR A 133 -0.33 -9.76 1.14
N THR A 134 -1.15 -9.49 0.14
CA THR A 134 -2.40 -10.21 -0.17
C THR A 134 -2.16 -11.31 -1.21
N SER A 135 -0.92 -11.41 -1.71
CA SER A 135 -0.53 -12.22 -2.87
C SER A 135 0.06 -13.55 -2.44
N GLY A 136 -0.83 -14.49 -2.10
CA GLY A 136 -0.50 -15.85 -1.69
C GLY A 136 -0.08 -15.99 -0.21
N VAL A 137 0.18 -17.22 0.21
CA VAL A 137 0.61 -17.60 1.58
C VAL A 137 1.58 -18.77 1.53
N ASP A 138 2.58 -18.82 2.41
CA ASP A 138 3.48 -19.98 2.52
C ASP A 138 4.13 -20.08 3.91
N MET A 139 4.75 -21.21 4.21
CA MET A 139 5.49 -21.48 5.44
C MET A 139 6.80 -22.23 5.15
N PRO A 140 7.98 -21.57 5.23
CA PRO A 140 8.21 -20.19 5.71
C PRO A 140 7.67 -19.09 4.79
N GLY A 141 7.12 -18.04 5.39
CA GLY A 141 6.48 -16.93 4.65
C GLY A 141 7.43 -16.01 3.88
N ALA A 142 6.86 -15.05 3.16
CA ALA A 142 7.57 -14.11 2.31
C ALA A 142 8.57 -13.23 3.09
N ASP A 143 8.30 -12.96 4.37
CA ASP A 143 9.22 -12.31 5.30
C ASP A 143 10.51 -13.11 5.52
N TYR A 144 10.42 -14.45 5.59
CA TYR A 144 11.57 -15.34 5.66
C TYR A 144 12.38 -15.27 4.37
N GLN A 145 11.69 -15.41 3.24
CA GLN A 145 12.32 -15.41 1.92
C GLN A 145 13.03 -14.09 1.66
N LEU A 146 12.40 -12.95 2.00
CA LEU A 146 13.03 -11.64 1.87
C LEU A 146 14.26 -11.49 2.79
N THR A 147 14.18 -11.95 4.04
CA THR A 147 15.30 -11.97 4.98
C THR A 147 16.51 -12.67 4.38
N ARG A 148 16.28 -13.80 3.71
CA ARG A 148 17.31 -14.58 3.01
C ARG A 148 17.85 -13.86 1.78
N LEU A 149 16.97 -13.33 0.93
CA LEU A 149 17.31 -12.64 -0.31
C LEU A 149 18.11 -11.35 -0.09
N LEU A 150 17.79 -10.60 0.97
CA LEU A 150 18.53 -9.40 1.35
C LEU A 150 19.78 -9.74 2.17
N GLY A 151 19.89 -10.94 2.73
CA GLY A 151 20.96 -11.30 3.66
C GLY A 151 20.93 -10.44 4.92
N LEU A 152 19.75 -10.29 5.52
CA LEU A 152 19.59 -9.64 6.82
C LEU A 152 20.14 -10.54 7.94
N ARG A 153 20.30 -9.98 9.13
CA ARG A 153 20.74 -10.76 10.30
C ARG A 153 19.74 -11.88 10.60
N PRO A 154 20.18 -13.10 10.97
CA PRO A 154 19.28 -14.18 11.36
C PRO A 154 18.41 -13.86 12.58
N SER A 155 18.84 -12.90 13.41
CA SER A 155 18.13 -12.42 14.60
C SER A 155 17.14 -11.28 14.32
N VAL A 156 16.85 -10.96 13.05
CA VAL A 156 15.84 -9.94 12.71
C VAL A 156 14.48 -10.40 13.22
N ASN A 157 13.80 -9.54 13.97
CA ASN A 157 12.45 -9.82 14.45
C ASN A 157 11.46 -9.61 13.30
N ARG A 158 10.68 -10.63 12.95
CA ARG A 158 9.81 -10.60 11.76
C ARG A 158 8.34 -10.58 12.15
N ILE A 159 7.55 -9.78 11.43
CA ILE A 159 6.09 -9.78 11.47
C ILE A 159 5.59 -9.96 10.04
N MET A 160 4.94 -11.08 9.77
CA MET A 160 4.33 -11.40 8.48
C MET A 160 2.83 -11.14 8.53
N LEU A 161 2.33 -10.30 7.63
CA LEU A 161 0.92 -9.96 7.49
C LEU A 161 0.41 -10.46 6.14
N TYR A 162 -0.27 -11.60 6.16
CA TYR A 162 -0.96 -12.14 4.99
C TYR A 162 -2.43 -11.72 4.96
N GLN A 163 -2.99 -11.57 3.75
CA GLN A 163 -4.43 -11.46 3.50
C GLN A 163 -5.15 -10.34 4.28
N GLN A 164 -4.45 -9.22 4.53
CA GLN A 164 -5.05 -8.06 5.20
C GLN A 164 -5.89 -7.21 4.23
N GLY A 165 -5.44 -7.10 2.98
CA GLY A 165 -6.07 -6.27 1.95
C GLY A 165 -5.58 -4.82 1.94
N CYS A 166 -6.33 -3.97 1.24
CA CYS A 166 -5.85 -2.65 0.80
C CYS A 166 -5.56 -1.64 1.93
N PHE A 167 -6.13 -1.83 3.15
CA PHE A 167 -5.84 -0.94 4.28
C PHE A 167 -4.46 -1.18 4.89
N ALA A 168 -3.81 -2.31 4.57
CA ALA A 168 -2.63 -2.77 5.28
C ALA A 168 -1.41 -1.85 5.15
N GLY A 169 -1.38 -0.96 4.15
CA GLY A 169 -0.37 0.10 4.08
C GLY A 169 -0.40 1.04 5.30
N GLY A 170 -1.58 1.30 5.88
CA GLY A 170 -1.70 1.99 7.17
C GLY A 170 -1.33 1.10 8.36
N THR A 171 -1.76 -0.17 8.34
CA THR A 171 -1.45 -1.15 9.40
C THR A 171 0.05 -1.34 9.59
N VAL A 172 0.82 -1.47 8.50
CA VAL A 172 2.27 -1.67 8.61
C VAL A 172 2.96 -0.46 9.21
N LEU A 173 2.49 0.76 8.93
CA LEU A 173 3.00 1.99 9.55
C LEU A 173 2.67 2.06 11.03
N ARG A 174 1.45 1.67 11.41
CA ARG A 174 1.02 1.60 12.82
C ARG A 174 1.89 0.65 13.63
N LEU A 175 2.16 -0.55 13.11
CA LEU A 175 3.05 -1.50 13.77
C LEU A 175 4.51 -1.03 13.78
N ALA A 176 4.98 -0.44 12.68
CA ALA A 176 6.35 0.08 12.61
C ALA A 176 6.60 1.22 13.60
N LYS A 177 5.59 2.08 13.82
CA LYS A 177 5.61 3.12 14.84
C LYS A 177 5.90 2.53 16.22
N ASP A 178 5.08 1.58 16.66
CA ASP A 178 5.22 0.96 17.99
C ASP A 178 6.56 0.24 18.14
N LEU A 179 7.01 -0.49 17.11
CA LEU A 179 8.29 -1.19 17.14
C LEU A 179 9.47 -0.23 17.21
N ALA A 180 9.45 0.87 16.44
CA ALA A 180 10.54 1.85 16.43
C ALA A 180 10.61 2.65 17.73
N GLU A 181 9.46 3.07 18.27
CA GLU A 181 9.39 3.88 19.50
C GLU A 181 9.68 3.06 20.75
N ASN A 182 9.21 1.80 20.81
CA ASN A 182 9.38 0.97 22.00
C ASN A 182 10.73 0.22 22.06
N ASN A 183 11.62 0.38 21.07
CA ASN A 183 12.92 -0.28 21.02
C ASN A 183 14.05 0.70 20.65
N ALA A 184 14.89 1.06 21.61
CA ALA A 184 16.01 1.98 21.44
C ALA A 184 16.93 1.54 20.28
N GLY A 185 17.19 2.47 19.35
CA GLY A 185 18.04 2.23 18.18
C GLY A 185 17.46 1.29 17.12
N ALA A 186 16.18 0.90 17.23
CA ALA A 186 15.55 0.04 16.24
C ALA A 186 15.43 0.71 14.88
N ARG A 187 15.61 -0.09 13.83
CA ARG A 187 15.39 0.27 12.43
C ARG A 187 14.53 -0.83 11.81
N VAL A 188 13.31 -0.47 11.48
CA VAL A 188 12.28 -1.38 10.99
C VAL A 188 12.26 -1.26 9.47
N LEU A 189 12.56 -2.35 8.76
CA LEU A 189 12.26 -2.47 7.34
C LEU A 189 10.80 -2.89 7.22
N VAL A 190 9.99 -2.05 6.59
CA VAL A 190 8.58 -2.34 6.31
C VAL A 190 8.43 -2.54 4.82
N VAL A 191 7.71 -3.58 4.40
CA VAL A 191 7.54 -3.92 2.98
C VAL A 191 6.11 -4.33 2.71
N CYS A 192 5.50 -3.72 1.69
CA CYS A 192 4.26 -4.17 1.06
C CYS A 192 4.60 -4.62 -0.36
N SER A 193 4.21 -5.84 -0.76
CA SER A 193 4.50 -6.35 -2.11
C SER A 193 3.33 -7.14 -2.66
N GLU A 194 2.79 -6.70 -3.79
CA GLU A 194 1.52 -7.18 -4.32
C GLU A 194 1.65 -7.56 -5.80
N ILE A 195 1.11 -8.73 -6.15
CA ILE A 195 1.12 -9.31 -7.49
C ILE A 195 -0.28 -9.87 -7.79
N THR A 196 -0.87 -9.41 -8.90
CA THR A 196 -2.23 -9.77 -9.35
C THR A 196 -2.38 -11.22 -9.80
N ALA A 197 -1.31 -12.02 -9.84
CA ALA A 197 -1.38 -13.44 -10.20
C ALA A 197 -2.39 -14.22 -9.33
N VAL A 198 -2.59 -13.87 -8.06
CA VAL A 198 -3.59 -14.54 -7.22
C VAL A 198 -5.04 -14.12 -7.53
N THR A 199 -5.24 -12.98 -8.21
CA THR A 199 -6.54 -12.30 -8.38
C THR A 199 -7.01 -12.23 -9.84
N PHE A 200 -6.11 -12.37 -10.82
CA PHE A 200 -6.43 -12.34 -12.25
C PHE A 200 -7.35 -13.49 -12.65
N ARG A 201 -8.41 -13.24 -13.41
CA ARG A 201 -9.29 -14.31 -13.92
C ARG A 201 -10.02 -13.86 -15.16
N GLY A 202 -10.68 -14.78 -15.86
CA GLY A 202 -11.53 -14.46 -17.00
C GLY A 202 -12.76 -13.61 -16.63
N PRO A 203 -13.38 -12.91 -17.59
CA PRO A 203 -14.58 -12.12 -17.36
C PRO A 203 -15.82 -13.00 -17.14
N SER A 204 -16.83 -12.46 -16.44
CA SER A 204 -18.13 -13.11 -16.25
C SER A 204 -19.25 -12.08 -16.17
N GLU A 205 -20.36 -12.31 -16.88
CA GLU A 205 -21.52 -11.41 -16.91
C GLU A 205 -22.26 -11.35 -15.57
N SER A 206 -22.16 -12.40 -14.76
CA SER A 206 -22.79 -12.48 -13.44
C SER A 206 -22.00 -11.80 -12.32
N HIS A 207 -20.75 -11.39 -12.57
CA HIS A 207 -19.82 -10.89 -11.56
C HIS A 207 -19.11 -9.60 -12.02
N LEU A 208 -19.89 -8.53 -12.17
CA LEU A 208 -19.39 -7.23 -12.64
C LEU A 208 -18.45 -6.53 -11.64
N ASP A 209 -18.59 -6.82 -10.35
CA ASP A 209 -17.68 -6.43 -9.27
C ASP A 209 -16.26 -6.98 -9.50
N SER A 210 -16.15 -8.25 -9.89
CA SER A 210 -14.86 -8.85 -10.26
C SER A 210 -14.23 -8.12 -11.45
N LEU A 211 -15.02 -7.70 -12.45
CA LEU A 211 -14.50 -6.92 -13.59
C LEU A 211 -13.94 -5.56 -13.17
N VAL A 212 -14.56 -4.89 -12.20
CA VAL A 212 -13.99 -3.65 -11.63
C VAL A 212 -12.59 -3.93 -11.06
N GLY A 213 -12.41 -5.02 -10.32
CA GLY A 213 -11.10 -5.46 -9.84
C GLY A 213 -10.08 -5.69 -10.98
N GLN A 214 -10.48 -6.35 -12.07
CA GLN A 214 -9.60 -6.60 -13.22
C GLN A 214 -9.17 -5.32 -13.96
N ALA A 215 -9.98 -4.25 -13.88
CA ALA A 215 -9.62 -2.95 -14.43
C ALA A 215 -8.72 -2.13 -13.48
N LEU A 216 -8.81 -2.34 -12.16
CA LEU A 216 -8.13 -1.50 -11.18
C LEU A 216 -6.78 -2.04 -10.72
N PHE A 217 -6.69 -3.35 -10.43
CA PHE A 217 -5.52 -3.89 -9.73
C PHE A 217 -4.27 -3.92 -10.62
N GLY A 218 -3.14 -3.52 -10.05
CA GLY A 218 -1.81 -3.61 -10.63
C GLY A 218 -0.79 -4.15 -9.63
N ASP A 219 0.42 -4.41 -10.10
CA ASP A 219 1.49 -5.03 -9.32
C ASP A 219 2.52 -3.99 -8.89
N GLY A 220 3.03 -4.13 -7.67
CA GLY A 220 4.05 -3.25 -7.14
C GLY A 220 4.48 -3.61 -5.73
N ALA A 221 5.69 -3.19 -5.38
CA ALA A 221 6.19 -3.25 -4.02
C ALA A 221 6.74 -1.91 -3.58
N ALA A 222 6.52 -1.60 -2.31
CA ALA A 222 7.11 -0.47 -1.63
C ALA A 222 7.76 -0.94 -0.33
N ALA A 223 8.92 -0.36 -0.03
CA ALA A 223 9.67 -0.60 1.19
C ALA A 223 10.01 0.73 1.83
N ILE A 224 9.92 0.81 3.15
CA ILE A 224 10.29 1.98 3.94
C ILE A 224 11.19 1.57 5.09
N ILE A 225 12.13 2.44 5.45
CA ILE A 225 12.90 2.31 6.69
C ILE A 225 12.27 3.23 7.73
N VAL A 226 11.88 2.67 8.86
CA VAL A 226 11.31 3.44 9.99
C VAL A 226 12.23 3.34 11.20
N GLY A 227 12.45 4.46 11.88
CA GLY A 227 13.22 4.50 13.12
C GLY A 227 12.95 5.77 13.92
N SER A 228 13.07 5.65 15.24
CA SER A 228 13.13 6.81 16.14
C SER A 228 14.57 7.28 16.32
N ASP A 229 14.72 8.50 16.82
CA ASP A 229 15.99 9.15 17.14
C ASP A 229 16.98 9.08 15.96
N PRO A 230 16.66 9.75 14.82
CA PRO A 230 17.53 9.74 13.66
C PRO A 230 18.87 10.40 13.98
N ASP A 231 19.97 9.75 13.59
CA ASP A 231 21.29 10.38 13.59
C ASP A 231 21.36 11.34 12.41
N LEU A 232 21.14 12.63 12.65
CA LEU A 232 21.08 13.65 11.61
C LEU A 232 22.39 13.84 10.83
N THR A 233 23.50 13.26 11.27
CA THR A 233 24.74 13.27 10.48
C THR A 233 24.65 12.30 9.29
N THR A 234 23.97 11.17 9.47
CA THR A 234 23.94 10.07 8.50
C THR A 234 22.55 9.69 7.98
N GLU A 235 21.50 10.10 8.67
CA GLU A 235 20.10 9.82 8.35
C GLU A 235 19.36 11.12 8.03
N ARG A 236 18.31 11.02 7.22
CA ARG A 236 17.48 12.15 6.79
C ARG A 236 16.01 11.76 7.00
N PRO A 237 15.35 12.21 8.08
CA PRO A 237 13.93 11.93 8.26
C PRO A 237 13.11 12.55 7.12
N LEU A 238 12.02 11.92 6.73
CA LEU A 238 11.11 12.34 5.65
C LEU A 238 9.74 12.71 6.20
N PHE A 239 9.24 11.91 7.15
CA PHE A 239 7.96 12.11 7.84
C PHE A 239 8.06 11.54 9.26
N GLN A 240 7.28 12.09 10.20
CA GLN A 240 7.10 11.53 11.54
C GLN A 240 5.72 10.85 11.63
N LEU A 241 5.65 9.68 12.26
CA LEU A 241 4.42 8.95 12.54
C LEU A 241 3.89 9.37 13.91
N VAL A 242 2.87 10.23 13.95
CA VAL A 242 2.45 10.89 15.19
C VAL A 242 1.40 10.08 15.94
N SER A 243 0.33 9.69 15.27
CA SER A 243 -0.68 8.79 15.81
C SER A 243 -1.16 7.82 14.73
N ALA A 244 -1.66 6.67 15.15
CA ALA A 244 -2.22 5.67 14.26
C ALA A 244 -3.41 4.99 14.92
N SER A 245 -4.52 4.90 14.19
CA SER A 245 -5.76 4.29 14.68
C SER A 245 -6.42 3.46 13.58
N GLN A 246 -7.24 2.50 14.00
CA GLN A 246 -8.02 1.64 13.14
C GLN A 246 -9.47 1.65 13.60
N THR A 247 -10.41 1.61 12.66
CA THR A 247 -11.83 1.44 12.96
C THR A 247 -12.52 0.60 11.89
N ILE A 248 -13.60 -0.10 12.27
CA ILE A 248 -14.50 -0.78 11.35
C ILE A 248 -15.73 0.11 11.18
N LEU A 249 -16.10 0.41 9.94
CA LEU A 249 -17.22 1.29 9.68
C LEU A 249 -18.56 0.61 10.04
N PRO A 250 -19.50 1.35 10.66
CA PRO A 250 -20.83 0.81 10.94
C PRO A 250 -21.56 0.48 9.62
N GLU A 251 -22.45 -0.51 9.67
CA GLU A 251 -23.33 -0.88 8.55
C GLU A 251 -22.56 -1.24 7.26
N SER A 252 -21.39 -1.88 7.40
CA SER A 252 -20.47 -2.17 6.28
C SER A 252 -20.19 -3.66 6.05
N GLU A 253 -21.02 -4.53 6.62
CA GLU A 253 -20.92 -5.99 6.46
C GLU A 253 -20.98 -6.38 4.98
N GLY A 254 -20.05 -7.23 4.54
CA GLY A 254 -19.95 -7.69 3.15
C GLY A 254 -19.56 -6.61 2.14
N ALA A 255 -19.21 -5.38 2.58
CA ALA A 255 -18.87 -4.28 1.67
C ALA A 255 -17.66 -4.60 0.78
N ILE A 256 -16.67 -5.27 1.36
CA ILE A 256 -15.49 -5.78 0.68
C ILE A 256 -15.17 -7.14 1.28
N ASP A 257 -15.43 -8.20 0.52
CA ASP A 257 -15.10 -9.57 0.89
C ASP A 257 -14.02 -10.13 -0.03
N GLY A 258 -13.10 -10.91 0.54
CA GLY A 258 -12.11 -11.68 -0.18
C GLY A 258 -12.18 -13.15 0.25
N HIS A 259 -12.17 -14.07 -0.70
CA HIS A 259 -12.19 -15.50 -0.41
C HIS A 259 -11.08 -16.21 -1.18
N LEU A 260 -10.13 -16.79 -0.44
CA LEU A 260 -9.15 -17.70 -1.02
C LEU A 260 -9.80 -19.08 -1.19
N ARG A 261 -9.84 -19.55 -2.43
CA ARG A 261 -10.50 -20.79 -2.85
C ARG A 261 -9.64 -21.48 -3.92
N GLU A 262 -10.08 -22.65 -4.37
CA GLU A 262 -9.35 -23.46 -5.37
C GLU A 262 -9.09 -22.73 -6.69
N MET A 263 -9.91 -21.74 -7.05
CA MET A 263 -9.73 -20.90 -8.25
C MET A 263 -8.87 -19.64 -8.01
N GLY A 264 -8.21 -19.53 -6.85
CA GLY A 264 -7.47 -18.35 -6.42
C GLY A 264 -8.29 -17.44 -5.49
N LEU A 265 -7.89 -16.17 -5.39
CA LEU A 265 -8.50 -15.19 -4.50
C LEU A 265 -9.62 -14.44 -5.21
N THR A 266 -10.88 -14.74 -4.88
CA THR A 266 -12.04 -14.00 -5.39
C THR A 266 -12.33 -12.80 -4.50
N PHE A 267 -12.85 -11.72 -5.09
CA PHE A 267 -13.29 -10.55 -4.34
C PHE A 267 -14.71 -10.17 -4.72
N HIS A 268 -15.43 -9.70 -3.72
CA HIS A 268 -16.76 -9.12 -3.86
C HIS A 268 -16.76 -7.70 -3.32
N LEU A 269 -17.35 -6.79 -4.09
CA LEU A 269 -17.41 -5.37 -3.78
C LEU A 269 -18.85 -4.90 -3.87
N LEU A 270 -19.40 -4.40 -2.75
CA LEU A 270 -20.64 -3.66 -2.81
C LEU A 270 -20.42 -2.35 -3.56
N LYS A 271 -21.40 -1.96 -4.38
CA LYS A 271 -21.32 -0.73 -5.18
C LYS A 271 -21.14 0.53 -4.33
N ASP A 272 -21.62 0.52 -3.09
CA ASP A 272 -21.66 1.68 -2.20
C ASP A 272 -20.46 1.80 -1.24
N VAL A 273 -19.35 1.09 -1.49
CA VAL A 273 -18.10 1.29 -0.72
C VAL A 273 -17.69 2.78 -0.66
N PRO A 274 -17.70 3.57 -1.76
CA PRO A 274 -17.39 5.00 -1.69
C PRO A 274 -18.32 5.80 -0.77
N GLY A 275 -19.62 5.48 -0.75
CA GLY A 275 -20.61 6.14 0.10
C GLY A 275 -20.39 5.82 1.58
N LEU A 276 -20.11 4.55 1.90
CA LEU A 276 -19.79 4.12 3.27
C LEU A 276 -18.54 4.82 3.81
N ILE A 277 -17.47 4.93 3.02
CA ILE A 277 -16.25 5.65 3.40
C ILE A 277 -16.57 7.12 3.64
N SER A 278 -17.22 7.77 2.66
CA SER A 278 -17.58 9.19 2.71
C SER A 278 -18.45 9.55 3.92
N LYS A 279 -19.45 8.72 4.25
CA LYS A 279 -20.32 8.92 5.43
C LYS A 279 -19.53 9.00 6.74
N ASN A 280 -18.42 8.26 6.85
CA ASN A 280 -17.71 8.05 8.12
C ASN A 280 -16.34 8.74 8.22
N ILE A 281 -15.72 9.14 7.11
CA ILE A 281 -14.33 9.64 7.09
C ILE A 281 -14.09 10.85 8.01
N GLN A 282 -15.08 11.74 8.11
CA GLN A 282 -15.00 12.94 8.94
C GLN A 282 -14.86 12.62 10.42
N LYS A 283 -15.48 11.54 10.91
CA LYS A 283 -15.35 11.12 12.31
C LYS A 283 -13.91 10.73 12.62
N SER A 284 -13.29 9.92 11.76
CA SER A 284 -11.90 9.48 11.87
C SER A 284 -10.93 10.67 11.89
N LEU A 285 -11.16 11.68 11.05
CA LEU A 285 -10.37 12.93 11.05
C LEU A 285 -10.49 13.69 12.37
N VAL A 286 -11.73 13.91 12.83
CA VAL A 286 -11.96 14.65 14.08
C VAL A 286 -11.31 13.93 15.26
N GLU A 287 -11.43 12.61 15.35
CA GLU A 287 -10.78 11.82 16.40
C GLU A 287 -9.25 11.93 16.34
N ALA A 288 -8.67 11.90 15.15
CA ALA A 288 -7.23 11.98 14.94
C ALA A 288 -6.63 13.38 15.19
N PHE A 289 -7.32 14.44 14.78
CA PHE A 289 -6.79 15.81 14.77
C PHE A 289 -7.30 16.71 15.90
N LYS A 290 -8.35 16.31 16.64
CA LYS A 290 -8.81 17.05 17.83
C LYS A 290 -7.70 17.29 18.86
N PRO A 291 -6.81 16.32 19.20
CA PRO A 291 -5.70 16.57 20.11
C PRO A 291 -4.69 17.61 19.60
N LEU A 292 -4.64 17.84 18.29
CA LEU A 292 -3.74 18.80 17.62
C LEU A 292 -4.41 20.16 17.36
N GLY A 293 -5.70 20.31 17.67
CA GLY A 293 -6.45 21.54 17.41
C GLY A 293 -6.64 21.88 15.93
N ILE A 294 -6.50 20.89 15.03
CA ILE A 294 -6.66 21.07 13.59
C ILE A 294 -8.08 20.70 13.18
N HIS A 295 -8.74 21.62 12.48
CA HIS A 295 -10.13 21.48 12.01
C HIS A 295 -10.31 21.78 10.53
N ASP A 296 -9.33 22.46 9.90
CA ASP A 296 -9.34 22.72 8.47
C ASP A 296 -8.62 21.61 7.71
N TRP A 297 -9.37 20.77 7.01
CA TRP A 297 -8.83 19.66 6.23
C TRP A 297 -8.04 20.11 5.00
N ASN A 298 -8.15 21.37 4.60
CA ASN A 298 -7.30 21.97 3.57
C ASN A 298 -5.98 22.53 4.11
N SER A 299 -5.78 22.56 5.43
CA SER A 299 -4.51 22.93 6.05
C SER A 299 -3.52 21.76 6.18
N ILE A 300 -3.95 20.54 5.85
CA ILE A 300 -3.13 19.32 5.94
C ILE A 300 -2.84 18.73 4.55
N PHE A 301 -1.76 17.95 4.43
CA PHE A 301 -1.47 17.13 3.25
C PHE A 301 -2.17 15.76 3.33
N TRP A 302 -2.42 15.15 2.17
CA TRP A 302 -3.30 13.99 2.06
C TRP A 302 -2.69 12.81 1.29
N ILE A 303 -2.74 11.64 1.90
CA ILE A 303 -2.37 10.36 1.31
C ILE A 303 -3.57 9.42 1.45
N ALA A 304 -4.41 9.32 0.42
CA ALA A 304 -5.57 8.44 0.46
C ALA A 304 -5.33 7.21 -0.41
N HIS A 305 -5.55 6.01 0.12
CA HIS A 305 -5.48 4.79 -0.68
C HIS A 305 -6.38 4.92 -1.93
N PRO A 306 -5.84 4.79 -3.15
CA PRO A 306 -6.57 4.99 -4.38
C PRO A 306 -7.31 3.68 -4.75
N GLY A 307 -8.26 3.29 -3.90
CA GLY A 307 -9.03 2.05 -4.10
C GLY A 307 -9.83 2.03 -5.40
N GLY A 308 -10.20 3.23 -5.86
CA GLY A 308 -10.77 3.56 -7.16
C GLY A 308 -11.08 5.06 -7.20
N PRO A 309 -11.29 5.65 -8.39
CA PRO A 309 -11.50 7.10 -8.52
C PRO A 309 -12.72 7.58 -7.72
N ALA A 310 -13.79 6.80 -7.69
CA ALA A 310 -15.02 7.13 -6.97
C ALA A 310 -14.82 7.33 -5.46
N ILE A 311 -13.86 6.63 -4.83
CA ILE A 311 -13.56 6.82 -3.40
C ILE A 311 -12.90 8.19 -3.20
N LEU A 312 -11.91 8.52 -4.03
CA LEU A 312 -11.21 9.80 -3.96
C LEU A 312 -12.18 10.96 -4.19
N ASP A 313 -13.02 10.87 -5.23
CA ASP A 313 -14.01 11.90 -5.56
C ASP A 313 -15.01 12.12 -4.42
N GLN A 314 -15.53 11.04 -3.82
CA GLN A 314 -16.49 11.15 -2.73
C GLN A 314 -15.87 11.72 -1.45
N VAL A 315 -14.62 11.39 -1.14
CA VAL A 315 -13.89 11.98 0.00
C VAL A 315 -13.62 13.47 -0.24
N GLU A 316 -13.18 13.84 -1.43
CA GLU A 316 -12.93 15.23 -1.83
C GLU A 316 -14.18 16.09 -1.68
N ILE A 317 -15.30 15.65 -2.26
CA ILE A 317 -16.60 16.33 -2.21
C ILE A 317 -17.08 16.45 -0.75
N LYS A 318 -17.04 15.35 0.00
CA LYS A 318 -17.58 15.30 1.37
C LYS A 318 -16.90 16.27 2.32
N LEU A 319 -15.59 16.41 2.17
CA LEU A 319 -14.76 17.21 3.06
C LEU A 319 -14.49 18.62 2.52
N GLY A 320 -14.96 18.93 1.31
CA GLY A 320 -14.69 20.21 0.65
C GLY A 320 -13.19 20.41 0.42
N LEU A 321 -12.46 19.35 0.06
CA LEU A 321 -11.03 19.46 -0.23
C LEU A 321 -10.82 20.21 -1.54
N LYS A 322 -9.77 21.01 -1.61
CA LYS A 322 -9.28 21.54 -2.88
C LYS A 322 -8.70 20.40 -3.72
N GLU A 323 -8.83 20.50 -5.04
CA GLU A 323 -8.43 19.46 -6.00
C GLU A 323 -6.98 19.00 -5.82
N GLU A 324 -6.07 19.92 -5.49
CA GLU A 324 -4.66 19.61 -5.31
C GLU A 324 -4.39 18.63 -4.17
N LYS A 325 -5.28 18.49 -3.18
CA LYS A 325 -5.06 17.65 -2.00
C LYS A 325 -4.94 16.18 -2.32
N LEU A 326 -5.68 15.69 -3.31
CA LEU A 326 -5.61 14.29 -3.73
C LEU A 326 -4.74 14.09 -4.97
N ALA A 327 -4.02 15.12 -5.44
CA ALA A 327 -3.24 15.06 -6.67
C ALA A 327 -2.19 13.93 -6.65
N SER A 328 -1.45 13.76 -5.55
CA SER A 328 -0.45 12.69 -5.42
C SER A 328 -1.10 11.29 -5.38
N SER A 329 -2.29 11.16 -4.77
CA SER A 329 -3.06 9.91 -4.76
C SER A 329 -3.59 9.56 -6.15
N ARG A 330 -4.12 10.55 -6.87
CA ARG A 330 -4.60 10.41 -8.26
C ARG A 330 -3.46 10.11 -9.23
N ASN A 331 -2.27 10.71 -9.04
CA ASN A 331 -1.12 10.43 -9.90
C ASN A 331 -0.65 8.98 -9.74
N VAL A 332 -0.58 8.46 -8.51
CA VAL A 332 -0.23 7.05 -8.28
C VAL A 332 -1.28 6.11 -8.90
N LEU A 333 -2.57 6.43 -8.76
CA LEU A 333 -3.63 5.67 -9.44
C LEU A 333 -3.43 5.66 -10.95
N ALA A 334 -3.16 6.82 -11.55
CA ALA A 334 -2.96 6.96 -12.98
C ALA A 334 -1.77 6.12 -13.48
N GLU A 335 -0.65 6.14 -12.75
CA GLU A 335 0.61 5.54 -13.20
C GLU A 335 0.79 4.07 -12.87
N TYR A 336 0.08 3.57 -11.86
CA TYR A 336 0.32 2.24 -11.32
C TYR A 336 -0.95 1.42 -11.11
N GLY A 337 -2.13 2.06 -11.17
CA GLY A 337 -3.39 1.45 -10.74
C GLY A 337 -3.45 1.23 -9.23
N ASN A 338 -4.32 0.31 -8.81
CA ASN A 338 -4.46 -0.10 -7.43
C ASN A 338 -3.51 -1.27 -7.10
N MET A 339 -2.36 -0.97 -6.50
CA MET A 339 -1.38 -1.93 -5.96
C MET A 339 -1.69 -2.35 -4.51
N SER A 340 -2.97 -2.36 -4.11
CA SER A 340 -3.42 -2.74 -2.77
C SER A 340 -2.64 -2.03 -1.64
N SER A 341 -2.03 -2.79 -0.73
CA SER A 341 -1.33 -2.27 0.46
C SER A 341 -0.13 -1.36 0.13
N ALA A 342 0.48 -1.51 -1.06
CA ALA A 342 1.64 -0.71 -1.45
C ALA A 342 1.30 0.73 -1.87
N CYS A 343 0.05 1.01 -2.28
CA CYS A 343 -0.32 2.30 -2.86
C CYS A 343 0.02 3.50 -1.98
N VAL A 344 -0.35 3.48 -0.71
CA VAL A 344 -0.14 4.64 0.19
C VAL A 344 1.35 4.92 0.42
N LEU A 345 2.20 3.90 0.28
CA LEU A 345 3.66 4.06 0.35
C LEU A 345 4.23 4.65 -0.94
N PHE A 346 3.69 4.28 -2.11
CA PHE A 346 3.99 4.96 -3.38
C PHE A 346 3.56 6.43 -3.34
N ILE A 347 2.41 6.74 -2.73
CA ILE A 347 1.92 8.12 -2.63
C ILE A 347 2.80 8.95 -1.70
N LEU A 348 3.28 8.38 -0.59
CA LEU A 348 4.29 9.02 0.27
C LEU A 348 5.56 9.36 -0.51
N ASP A 349 6.06 8.43 -1.33
CA ASP A 349 7.25 8.63 -2.16
C ASP A 349 7.03 9.72 -3.23
N GLU A 350 5.89 9.67 -3.91
CA GLU A 350 5.51 10.66 -4.91
C GLU A 350 5.37 12.07 -4.31
N MET A 351 4.73 12.18 -3.14
CA MET A 351 4.52 13.43 -2.44
C MET A 351 5.84 14.12 -2.07
N ARG A 352 6.77 13.37 -1.44
CA ARG A 352 8.07 13.96 -1.06
C ARG A 352 8.88 14.38 -2.29
N ARG A 353 8.82 13.60 -3.39
CA ARG A 353 9.56 13.86 -4.63
C ARG A 353 9.03 15.12 -5.31
N ARG A 354 7.70 15.22 -5.47
CA ARG A 354 7.04 16.42 -6.01
C ARG A 354 7.31 17.65 -5.16
N SER A 355 7.30 17.50 -3.83
CA SER A 355 7.61 18.60 -2.91
C SER A 355 9.03 19.14 -3.12
N ALA A 356 10.02 18.25 -3.24
CA ALA A 356 11.40 18.63 -3.51
C ALA A 356 11.57 19.27 -4.92
N GLU A 357 10.98 18.68 -5.95
CA GLU A 357 11.04 19.19 -7.33
C GLU A 357 10.38 20.57 -7.49
N ALA A 358 9.29 20.80 -6.76
CA ALA A 358 8.58 22.08 -6.75
C ALA A 358 9.15 23.09 -5.76
N GLY A 359 10.26 22.79 -5.07
CA GLY A 359 10.90 23.69 -4.10
C GLY A 359 10.01 24.04 -2.90
N GLN A 360 9.13 23.13 -2.48
CA GLN A 360 8.24 23.33 -1.33
C GLN A 360 9.02 23.38 -0.01
N ALA A 361 8.46 24.09 0.97
CA ALA A 361 9.10 24.25 2.29
C ALA A 361 9.23 22.93 3.07
N THR A 362 8.32 21.96 2.84
CA THR A 362 8.29 20.69 3.57
C THR A 362 8.09 19.51 2.62
N THR A 363 8.42 18.31 3.08
CA THR A 363 8.17 17.03 2.37
C THR A 363 6.69 16.71 2.15
N GLY A 364 5.79 17.41 2.86
CA GLY A 364 4.34 17.27 2.77
C GLY A 364 3.71 18.43 2.00
N GLU A 365 4.22 18.75 0.82
CA GLU A 365 3.68 19.78 -0.08
C GLU A 365 3.59 21.17 0.59
N GLY A 366 4.61 21.53 1.38
CA GLY A 366 4.68 22.82 2.09
C GLY A 366 3.85 22.89 3.38
N LEU A 367 3.15 21.81 3.75
CA LEU A 367 2.30 21.72 4.94
C LEU A 367 2.99 20.93 6.05
N GLU A 368 2.73 21.28 7.31
CA GLU A 368 3.33 20.61 8.47
C GLU A 368 2.66 19.27 8.79
N TRP A 369 1.33 19.24 8.77
CA TRP A 369 0.53 18.10 9.20
C TRP A 369 -0.14 17.41 8.04
N GLY A 370 -0.34 16.10 8.16
CA GLY A 370 -0.98 15.33 7.12
C GLY A 370 -1.64 14.06 7.63
N VAL A 371 -2.44 13.46 6.76
CA VAL A 371 -3.15 12.22 7.04
C VAL A 371 -2.90 11.19 5.96
N LEU A 372 -2.68 9.95 6.38
CA LEU A 372 -2.67 8.77 5.54
C LEU A 372 -3.86 7.88 5.87
N PHE A 373 -4.64 7.53 4.85
CA PHE A 373 -5.78 6.63 4.95
C PHE A 373 -5.57 5.34 4.16
N GLY A 374 -5.78 4.21 4.82
CA GLY A 374 -5.96 2.90 4.20
C GLY A 374 -7.42 2.46 4.29
N PHE A 375 -7.97 1.90 3.20
CA PHE A 375 -9.33 1.36 3.15
C PHE A 375 -9.30 -0.08 2.66
N GLY A 376 -10.07 -0.99 3.24
CA GLY A 376 -10.12 -2.39 2.77
C GLY A 376 -11.15 -3.25 3.51
N PRO A 377 -11.04 -4.60 3.42
CA PRO A 377 -12.03 -5.53 3.97
C PRO A 377 -12.46 -5.22 5.42
N GLY A 378 -13.76 -5.29 5.70
CA GLY A 378 -14.31 -5.00 7.04
C GLY A 378 -15.68 -4.32 7.04
N LEU A 379 -15.90 -3.14 6.47
CA LEU A 379 -14.99 -2.18 5.84
C LEU A 379 -14.09 -1.50 6.89
N THR A 380 -12.79 -1.78 6.82
CA THR A 380 -11.79 -1.26 7.78
C THR A 380 -11.15 0.02 7.25
N VAL A 381 -10.96 1.00 8.13
CA VAL A 381 -10.23 2.24 7.87
C VAL A 381 -9.04 2.35 8.82
N GLU A 382 -7.84 2.45 8.26
CA GLU A 382 -6.62 2.84 8.98
C GLU A 382 -6.39 4.33 8.79
N THR A 383 -6.11 5.03 9.89
CA THR A 383 -5.80 6.47 9.91
C THR A 383 -4.45 6.67 10.55
N VAL A 384 -3.50 7.27 9.83
CA VAL A 384 -2.18 7.62 10.36
C VAL A 384 -1.97 9.11 10.24
N VAL A 385 -1.73 9.79 11.36
CA VAL A 385 -1.36 11.20 11.37
C VAL A 385 0.14 11.31 11.17
N LEU A 386 0.51 12.14 10.21
CA LEU A 386 1.89 12.38 9.81
C LEU A 386 2.27 13.83 10.09
N ARG A 387 3.55 14.03 10.40
CA ARG A 387 4.18 15.35 10.37
C ARG A 387 5.26 15.34 9.31
N SER A 388 5.28 16.33 8.44
CA SER A 388 6.33 16.51 7.44
C SER A 388 7.63 16.99 8.09
N VAL A 389 8.70 17.07 7.30
CA VAL A 389 9.95 17.72 7.70
C VAL A 389 10.28 18.86 6.76
N PRO A 390 11.03 19.88 7.22
CA PRO A 390 11.56 20.92 6.34
C PRO A 390 12.49 20.36 5.26
N ILE A 391 12.36 20.85 4.03
CA ILE A 391 13.31 20.54 2.94
C ILE A 391 14.45 21.56 3.02
N ALA A 392 15.69 21.07 3.17
CA ALA A 392 16.86 21.93 3.25
C ALA A 392 17.05 22.73 1.94
N GLY A 393 17.09 24.07 2.04
CA GLY A 393 17.29 24.96 0.90
C GLY A 393 16.01 25.46 0.21
N ALA A 394 14.83 25.13 0.74
CA ALA A 394 13.59 25.80 0.33
C ALA A 394 13.57 27.24 0.87
N VAL A 395 13.29 28.19 -0.03
CA VAL A 395 13.32 29.65 0.21
C VAL A 395 12.02 30.14 0.80
#